data_AF-A0A7S3D8Y9-F1
#
_entry.id   AF-A0A7S3D8Y9-F1
#
_cell.length_a   1.000
_cell.length_b   1.000
_cell.length_c   1.000
_cell.angle_alpha   90.00
_cell.angle_beta   90.00
_cell.angle_gamma   90.00
#
_symmetry.space_group_name_H-M   'P 1'
#
loop_
_entity.id
_entity.type
_entity.pdbx_description
1 polymer ?
#
loop_
_entity_poly.entity_id
_entity_poly.type
_entity_poly.pdbx_seq_one_letter_code
_entity_poly.pdbx_strand_id
1 'polypeptide(L)'
;AFGLGGGGAVSVFALPVEVTVAAASFSSCLAVGGQGGGAMSVLGVISFSLFSTTFINSTALATQSLSGGSGGAICFAAAFNVSLTNASFIRSAASEVGGGIYA
;
A
#
# COMPACT_ATOMS: atom_id res chain seq x y z
N ALA A 1 10.90 -12.63 10.67
CA ALA A 1 11.62 -11.72 9.76
C ALA A 1 10.61 -11.24 8.72
N PHE A 2 10.24 -9.95 8.75
CA PHE A 2 9.38 -9.38 7.71
C PHE A 2 10.23 -9.20 6.46
N GLY A 3 9.80 -9.80 5.34
CA GLY A 3 10.48 -9.65 4.06
C GLY A 3 10.25 -8.21 3.58
N LEU A 4 11.33 -7.43 3.48
CA LEU A 4 11.32 -6.04 3.00
C LEU A 4 11.06 -6.02 1.48
N GLY A 5 9.88 -6.45 1.05
CA GLY A 5 9.42 -6.35 -0.34
C GLY A 5 8.58 -5.09 -0.49
N GLY A 6 9.19 -4.07 -1.10
CA GLY A 6 8.70 -2.70 -1.19
C GLY A 6 7.30 -2.53 -1.78
N GLY A 7 6.64 -1.45 -1.35
CA GLY A 7 5.51 -0.92 -2.11
C GLY A 7 5.97 -0.39 -3.46
N GLY A 8 5.08 -0.32 -4.45
CA GLY A 8 5.48 0.05 -5.80
C GLY A 8 6.09 1.45 -5.89
N ALA A 9 5.30 2.50 -5.66
CA ALA A 9 5.74 3.89 -5.83
C ALA A 9 6.21 4.54 -4.53
N VAL A 10 5.59 4.20 -3.40
CA VAL A 10 5.90 4.79 -2.09
C VAL A 10 6.08 3.70 -1.07
N SER A 11 7.19 3.77 -0.32
CA SER A 11 7.43 2.88 0.79
C SER A 11 7.74 3.68 2.04
N VAL A 12 6.88 3.55 3.04
CA VAL A 12 7.00 4.22 4.34
C VAL A 12 7.43 3.19 5.37
N PHE A 13 8.67 3.32 5.85
CA PHE A 13 9.25 2.48 6.90
C PHE A 13 9.81 3.39 8.00
N ALA A 14 8.99 3.74 8.99
CA ALA A 14 9.46 4.62 10.06
C ALA A 14 8.68 4.40 11.36
N LEU A 15 9.43 4.18 12.45
CA LEU A 15 8.92 4.11 13.82
C LEU A 15 9.62 5.21 14.65
N PRO A 16 8.92 6.13 15.33
CA PRO A 16 7.52 6.54 15.19
C PRO A 16 7.36 7.87 14.41
N VAL A 17 6.60 7.86 13.32
CA VAL A 17 6.30 9.06 12.50
C VAL A 17 4.82 9.12 12.15
N GLU A 18 4.32 10.34 12.00
CA GLU A 18 3.01 10.64 11.41
C GLU A 18 3.19 10.99 9.92
N VAL A 19 2.42 10.36 9.05
CA VAL A 19 2.53 10.55 7.60
C VAL A 19 1.20 10.98 7.01
N THR A 20 1.22 12.07 6.24
CA THR A 20 0.08 12.54 5.47
C THR A 20 0.42 12.54 3.98
N VAL A 21 -0.44 11.92 3.17
CA VAL A 21 -0.38 11.98 1.70
C VAL A 21 -1.66 12.65 1.22
N ALA A 22 -1.53 13.81 0.60
CA ALA A 22 -2.67 14.63 0.19
C ALA A 22 -2.60 14.97 -1.30
N ALA A 23 -3.77 15.05 -1.95
CA ALA A 23 -3.93 15.49 -3.33
C ALA A 23 -3.01 14.77 -4.35
N ALA A 24 -2.69 13.51 -4.08
CA ALA A 24 -1.81 12.69 -4.89
C ALA A 24 -2.59 11.73 -5.81
N SER A 25 -2.02 11.43 -6.98
CA SER A 25 -2.52 10.39 -7.86
C SER A 25 -1.42 9.38 -8.15
N PHE A 26 -1.74 8.09 -7.96
CA PHE A 26 -0.88 6.97 -8.27
C PHE A 26 -1.56 6.15 -9.37
N SER A 27 -0.88 5.95 -10.49
CA SER A 27 -1.44 5.21 -11.61
C SER A 27 -0.49 4.13 -12.11
N SER A 28 -1.05 2.96 -12.44
CA SER A 28 -0.33 1.83 -13.06
C SER A 28 0.89 1.39 -12.24
N CYS A 29 0.79 1.50 -10.92
CA CYS A 29 1.85 1.05 -10.02
C CYS A 29 1.79 -0.46 -9.85
N LEU A 30 2.92 -1.15 -9.97
CA LEU A 30 3.01 -2.60 -9.85
C LEU A 30 4.04 -2.97 -8.78
N ALA A 31 3.62 -3.76 -7.80
CA ALA A 31 4.52 -4.43 -6.86
C ALA A 31 4.50 -5.94 -7.15
N VAL A 32 5.68 -6.56 -7.23
CA VAL A 32 5.84 -8.00 -7.51
C VAL A 32 6.71 -8.63 -6.43
N GLY A 33 6.22 -9.70 -5.81
CA GLY A 33 6.99 -10.52 -4.86
C GLY A 33 7.30 -9.82 -3.53
N GLY A 34 6.54 -8.79 -3.16
CA GLY A 34 6.68 -8.06 -1.89
C GLY A 34 5.42 -8.06 -1.04
N GLN A 35 5.58 -7.89 0.27
CA GLN A 35 4.48 -7.78 1.26
C GLN A 35 3.77 -6.41 1.20
N GLY A 36 4.13 -5.55 0.26
CA GLY A 36 3.58 -4.20 0.08
C GLY A 36 2.46 -4.11 -0.95
N GLY A 37 1.81 -2.95 -0.98
CA GLY A 37 0.77 -2.65 -1.96
C GLY A 37 1.35 -2.18 -3.29
N GLY A 38 0.55 -2.32 -4.35
CA GLY A 38 1.00 -2.04 -5.72
C GLY A 38 1.45 -0.61 -5.93
N ALA A 39 0.87 0.36 -5.22
CA ALA A 39 1.34 1.74 -5.18
C ALA A 39 2.09 2.07 -3.89
N MET A 40 1.62 1.59 -2.74
CA MET A 40 2.14 2.02 -1.46
C MET A 40 2.26 0.88 -0.45
N SER A 41 3.37 0.87 0.29
CA SER A 41 3.56 0.02 1.46
C SER A 41 3.85 0.88 2.67
N VAL A 42 3.09 0.68 3.74
CA VAL A 42 3.17 1.45 4.97
C VAL A 42 3.43 0.51 6.13
N LEU A 43 4.60 0.60 6.77
CA LEU A 43 4.99 -0.25 7.88
C LEU A 43 5.38 0.57 9.12
N GLY A 44 4.72 0.29 10.25
CA GLY A 44 5.17 0.75 11.57
C GLY A 44 4.87 2.23 11.89
N VAL A 45 3.90 2.84 11.23
CA VAL A 45 3.54 4.25 11.50
C VAL A 45 2.55 4.37 12.66
N ILE A 46 2.67 5.44 13.46
CA ILE A 46 1.68 5.74 14.51
C ILE A 46 0.38 6.25 13.89
N SER A 47 0.50 7.14 12.91
CA SER A 47 -0.63 7.74 12.23
C SER A 47 -0.36 7.87 10.75
N PHE A 48 -1.32 7.46 9.93
CA PHE A 48 -1.28 7.60 8.49
C PHE A 48 -2.59 8.17 7.98
N SER A 49 -2.51 9.25 7.20
CA SER A 49 -3.68 9.89 6.59
C SER A 49 -3.52 10.03 5.09
N LEU A 50 -4.51 9.55 4.34
CA LEU A 50 -4.70 9.85 2.92
C LEU A 50 -5.86 10.81 2.73
N PHE A 51 -5.61 11.90 2.02
CA PHE A 51 -6.65 12.90 1.71
C PHE A 51 -6.72 13.22 0.23
N SER A 52 -7.92 13.12 -0.36
CA SER A 52 -8.18 13.52 -1.75
C SER A 52 -7.22 12.86 -2.74
N THR A 53 -7.01 11.56 -2.61
CA THR A 53 -6.01 10.80 -3.35
C THR A 53 -6.64 9.75 -4.25
N THR A 54 -6.02 9.46 -5.39
CA THR A 54 -6.56 8.50 -6.35
C THR A 54 -5.53 7.46 -6.73
N PHE A 55 -5.90 6.19 -6.62
CA PHE A 55 -5.12 5.04 -7.06
C PHE A 55 -5.82 4.40 -8.25
N ILE A 56 -5.14 4.30 -9.39
CA ILE A 56 -5.71 3.80 -10.64
C ILE A 56 -4.85 2.66 -11.16
N ASN A 57 -5.45 1.49 -11.38
CA ASN A 57 -4.77 0.34 -11.98
C ASN A 57 -3.50 -0.07 -11.20
N SER A 58 -3.51 0.09 -9.88
CA SER A 58 -2.38 -0.30 -9.03
C SER A 58 -2.54 -1.76 -8.61
N THR A 59 -1.50 -2.58 -8.83
CA THR A 59 -1.58 -4.03 -8.64
C THR A 59 -0.45 -4.55 -7.77
N ALA A 60 -0.79 -5.44 -6.84
CA ALA A 60 0.19 -6.18 -6.03
C ALA A 60 0.13 -7.67 -6.39
N LEU A 61 1.25 -8.26 -6.81
CA LEU A 61 1.34 -9.65 -7.27
C LEU A 61 2.25 -10.48 -6.35
N ALA A 62 1.74 -11.62 -5.90
CA ALA A 62 2.54 -12.68 -5.29
C ALA A 62 3.44 -13.35 -6.33
N THR A 63 4.54 -13.94 -5.88
CA THR A 63 5.34 -14.85 -6.72
C THR A 63 5.39 -16.23 -6.06
N GLN A 64 5.62 -17.29 -6.84
CA GLN A 64 5.67 -18.66 -6.29
C GLN A 64 6.73 -18.85 -5.20
N SER A 65 7.73 -17.97 -5.13
CA SER A 65 8.84 -18.07 -4.18
C SER A 65 8.72 -17.11 -2.98
N LEU A 66 7.79 -16.14 -3.01
CA LEU A 66 7.65 -15.12 -1.98
C LEU A 66 6.17 -14.82 -1.71
N SER A 67 5.76 -15.04 -0.46
CA SER A 67 4.46 -14.57 0.07
C SER A 67 4.42 -13.03 0.00
N GLY A 68 3.32 -12.47 -0.52
CA GLY A 68 3.19 -11.06 -0.84
C GLY A 68 2.08 -10.78 -1.86
N GLY A 69 1.92 -9.53 -2.27
CA GLY A 69 0.82 -9.16 -3.16
C GLY A 69 -0.48 -8.86 -2.40
N SER A 70 -0.34 -8.26 -1.22
CA SER A 70 -1.47 -7.78 -0.43
C SER A 70 -1.76 -6.30 -0.70
N GLY A 71 -3.04 -5.94 -0.79
CA GLY A 71 -3.47 -4.55 -0.96
C GLY A 71 -3.06 -3.95 -2.31
N GLY A 72 -3.88 -4.17 -3.33
CA GLY A 72 -3.57 -3.84 -4.72
C GLY A 72 -3.04 -2.44 -4.95
N ALA A 73 -3.60 -1.43 -4.29
CA ALA A 73 -3.01 -0.10 -4.21
C ALA A 73 -2.15 0.08 -2.97
N ILE A 74 -2.67 -0.21 -1.78
CA ILE A 74 -1.98 0.06 -0.52
C ILE A 74 -2.01 -1.15 0.40
N CYS A 75 -0.85 -1.47 0.96
CA CYS A 75 -0.73 -2.38 2.09
C CYS A 75 -0.27 -1.61 3.33
N PHE A 76 -1.05 -1.72 4.41
CA PHE A 76 -0.64 -1.31 5.74
C PHE A 76 -0.20 -2.54 6.54
N ALA A 77 0.88 -2.39 7.28
CA ALA A 77 1.36 -3.38 8.22
C ALA A 77 1.79 -2.67 9.50
N ALA A 78 1.29 -3.10 10.65
CA ALA A 78 1.62 -2.49 11.94
C ALA A 78 1.40 -0.96 11.98
N ALA A 79 0.38 -0.45 11.28
CA ALA A 79 -0.06 0.93 11.39
C ALA A 79 -1.12 1.04 12.48
N PHE A 80 -0.98 2.00 13.41
CA PHE A 80 -1.89 2.11 14.54
C PHE A 80 -3.17 2.89 14.20
N ASN A 81 -3.03 4.07 13.60
CA ASN A 81 -4.15 4.89 13.17
C ASN A 81 -4.07 5.14 11.67
N VAL A 82 -5.12 4.75 10.94
CA VAL A 82 -5.19 4.94 9.49
C VAL A 82 -6.49 5.65 9.14
N SER A 83 -6.38 6.78 8.45
CA SER A 83 -7.51 7.54 7.92
C SER A 83 -7.41 7.68 6.41
N LEU A 84 -8.49 7.36 5.70
CA LEU A 84 -8.61 7.62 4.26
C LEU A 84 -9.85 8.47 4.03
N THR A 85 -9.64 9.71 3.60
CA THR A 85 -10.70 10.67 3.36
C THR A 85 -10.68 11.09 1.90
N ASN A 86 -11.82 10.98 1.22
CA ASN A 86 -11.94 11.30 -0.20
C ASN A 86 -10.89 10.57 -1.07
N ALA A 87 -10.61 9.31 -0.73
CA ALA A 87 -9.67 8.47 -1.47
C ALA A 87 -10.42 7.57 -2.46
N SER A 88 -9.91 7.46 -3.68
CA SER A 88 -10.51 6.66 -4.75
C SER A 88 -9.57 5.54 -5.19
N PHE A 89 -10.11 4.33 -5.33
CA PHE A 89 -9.37 3.13 -5.72
C PHE A 89 -10.05 2.50 -6.93
N ILE A 90 -9.46 2.68 -8.10
CA ILE A 90 -10.07 2.35 -9.40
C ILE A 90 -9.26 1.24 -10.05
N ARG A 91 -9.88 0.06 -10.22
CA ARG A 91 -9.25 -1.13 -10.84
C ARG A 91 -7.90 -1.52 -10.20
N SER A 92 -7.77 -1.31 -8.90
CA SER A 92 -6.61 -1.76 -8.15
C SER A 92 -6.87 -3.14 -7.56
N ALA A 93 -5.92 -4.07 -7.70
CA ALA A 93 -6.13 -5.48 -7.38
C ALA A 93 -4.90 -6.11 -6.70
N ALA A 94 -5.13 -7.04 -5.78
CA ALA A 94 -4.09 -7.83 -5.15
C ALA A 94 -4.27 -9.31 -5.54
N SER A 95 -3.17 -10.04 -5.74
CA SER A 95 -3.24 -11.45 -6.12
C SER A 95 -3.32 -12.41 -4.93
N GLU A 96 -2.96 -11.96 -3.72
CA GLU A 96 -3.02 -12.79 -2.52
C GLU A 96 -4.20 -12.36 -1.63
N VAL A 97 -4.11 -11.20 -0.98
CA VAL A 97 -5.12 -10.73 -0.02
C VAL A 97 -5.43 -9.24 -0.17
N GLY A 98 -6.70 -8.88 -0.01
CA GLY A 98 -7.15 -7.49 -0.12
C GLY A 98 -7.46 -7.08 -1.56
N GLY A 99 -8.36 -6.10 -1.70
CA GLY A 99 -8.73 -5.51 -2.99
C GLY A 99 -7.78 -4.38 -3.33
N GLY A 100 -8.30 -3.15 -3.40
CA GLY A 100 -7.43 -1.96 -3.50
C GLY A 100 -6.61 -1.69 -2.24
N ILE A 101 -7.07 -2.14 -1.06
CA ILE A 101 -6.40 -1.89 0.23
C ILE A 101 -6.34 -3.19 1.03
N TYR A 102 -5.24 -3.36 1.77
CA TYR A 102 -5.07 -4.32 2.84
C TYR A 102 -4.44 -3.63 4.06
N ALA A 103 -4.86 -3.98 5.27
CA ALA A 103 -4.35 -3.44 6.52
C ALA A 103 -4.31 -4.48 7.63
#